data_AF-A0A2T2S5Y5-F1
#
_entry.id   AF-A0A2T2S5Y5-F1
#
_cell.length_a   1.000
_cell.length_b   1.000
_cell.length_c   1.000
_cell.angle_alpha   90.00
_cell.angle_beta   90.00
_cell.angle_gamma   90.00
#
_symmetry.space_group_name_H-M   'P 1'
#
loop_
_entity.id
_entity.type
_entity.pdbx_description
1 polymer ?
#
loop_
_entity_poly.entity_id
_entity_poly.type
_entity_poly.pdbx_seq_one_letter_code
_entity_poly.pdbx_strand_id
1 'polypeptide(L)' 'MASPTVLIVGGPNGAGKTTLAVPSAEQTERPCLAADRIAAELNPDDPYAARMAAGRQFLRRLDAFIED' A
#
# COMPACT_ATOMS: atom_id res chain seq x y z
N MET A 1 -20.57 5.60 -14.24
CA MET A 1 -19.21 5.93 -13.73
C MET A 1 -18.26 4.88 -14.28
N ALA A 2 -17.01 5.24 -14.56
CA ALA A 2 -16.00 4.26 -14.94
C ALA A 2 -15.60 3.45 -13.68
N SER A 3 -15.31 2.16 -13.83
CA SER A 3 -14.80 1.35 -12.72
C SER A 3 -13.45 1.90 -12.25
N PRO A 4 -13.16 1.85 -10.94
CA PRO A 4 -11.87 2.28 -10.42
C PRO A 4 -10.74 1.40 -10.98
N THR A 5 -9.60 2.01 -11.26
CA THR A 5 -8.39 1.31 -11.73
C THR A 5 -7.37 1.26 -10.62
N VAL A 6 -6.92 0.05 -10.28
CA VAL A 6 -5.86 -0.20 -9.31
C VAL A 6 -4.57 -0.60 -10.02
N LEU A 7 -3.48 0.11 -9.73
CA LEU A 7 -2.13 -0.27 -10.17
C LEU A 7 -1.44 -1.05 -9.06
N ILE A 8 -1.11 -2.33 -9.32
CA ILE A 8 -0.39 -3.18 -8.37
C ILE A 8 1.09 -3.24 -8.76
N VAL A 9 1.97 -2.81 -7.84
CA VAL A 9 3.42 -2.88 -8.01
C VAL A 9 3.97 -4.06 -7.19
N GLY A 10 4.21 -5.19 -7.86
CA GLY A 10 4.72 -6.44 -7.26
C GLY A 10 6.24 -6.64 -7.40
N GLY A 11 6.80 -7.58 -6.65
CA GLY A 11 8.23 -7.94 -6.70
C GLY A 11 8.86 -8.28 -5.34
N PRO A 12 10.04 -8.93 -5.30
CA PRO A 12 10.72 -9.26 -4.05
C PRO A 12 11.23 -8.02 -3.30
N ASN A 13 11.63 -8.18 -2.04
CA ASN A 13 12.28 -7.11 -1.27
C ASN A 13 13.57 -6.68 -1.98
N GLY A 14 13.81 -5.36 -2.06
CA GLY A 14 14.95 -4.80 -2.78
C GLY A 14 14.76 -4.64 -4.30
N ALA A 15 13.65 -5.12 -4.89
CA ALA A 15 13.39 -4.98 -6.34
C ALA A 15 13.03 -3.56 -6.83
N GLY A 16 13.04 -2.55 -5.95
CA GLY A 16 12.74 -1.16 -6.30
C GLY A 16 11.25 -0.80 -6.38
N LYS A 17 10.34 -1.62 -5.84
CA LYS A 17 8.88 -1.36 -5.85
C LYS A 17 8.52 0.03 -5.32
N THR A 18 9.02 0.39 -4.15
CA THR A 18 8.75 1.68 -3.50
C THR A 18 9.34 2.84 -4.31
N THR A 19 10.53 2.62 -4.88
CA THR A 19 11.21 3.58 -5.76
C THR A 19 10.39 3.89 -7.02
N LEU A 20 9.62 2.92 -7.52
CA LEU A 20 8.70 3.12 -8.64
C LEU A 20 7.35 3.70 -8.18
N ALA A 21 6.73 3.08 -7.18
CA ALA A 21 5.33 3.32 -6.81
C ALA A 21 5.11 4.71 -6.20
N VAL A 22 6.01 5.17 -5.32
CA VAL A 22 5.82 6.44 -4.60
C VAL A 22 5.89 7.64 -5.55
N PRO A 23 6.93 7.82 -6.37
CA PRO A 23 6.98 8.94 -7.31
C PRO A 23 5.86 8.89 -8.35
N SER A 24 5.48 7.68 -8.80
CA SER A 24 4.37 7.53 -9.75
C SER A 24 3.03 7.96 -9.15
N ALA A 25 2.77 7.62 -7.89
CA ALA A 25 1.57 8.03 -7.18
C ALA A 25 1.54 9.55 -6.94
N GLU A 26 2.67 10.15 -6.55
CA GLU A 26 2.80 11.60 -6.39
C GLU A 26 2.57 12.35 -7.71
N GLN A 27 3.20 11.90 -8.80
CA GLN A 27 3.04 12.50 -10.13
C GLN A 27 1.62 12.40 -10.70
N THR A 28 0.87 11.39 -10.29
CA THR A 28 -0.51 11.16 -10.74
C THR A 28 -1.55 11.65 -9.75
N GLU A 29 -1.13 12.24 -8.62
CA GLU A 29 -1.99 12.66 -7.51
C GLU A 29 -2.90 11.52 -7.01
N ARG A 30 -2.39 10.29 -7.03
CA ARG A 30 -3.11 9.08 -6.62
C ARG A 30 -2.69 8.63 -5.22
N PRO A 31 -3.60 8.06 -4.42
CA PRO A 31 -3.24 7.40 -3.17
C PRO A 31 -2.26 6.24 -3.41
N CYS A 32 -1.21 6.17 -2.59
CA CYS A 32 -0.30 5.03 -2.55
C CYS A 32 -0.51 4.25 -1.25
N LEU A 33 -0.87 2.98 -1.37
CA LEU A 33 -1.05 2.08 -0.24
C LEU A 33 0.06 1.02 -0.21
N ALA A 34 0.67 0.81 0.96
CA ALA A 34 1.75 -0.16 1.13
C ALA A 34 1.63 -0.90 2.47
N ALA A 35 1.64 -2.24 2.44
CA ALA A 35 1.39 -3.06 3.63
C ALA A 35 2.52 -2.96 4.67
N ASP A 36 3.76 -2.73 4.22
CA ASP A 36 4.93 -2.48 5.08
C ASP A 36 4.82 -1.15 5.83
N ARG A 37 4.37 -0.08 5.16
CA ARG A 37 4.09 1.21 5.81
C ARG A 37 2.99 1.08 6.85
N ILE A 38 1.92 0.36 6.54
CA ILE A 38 0.85 0.09 7.51
C ILE A 38 1.39 -0.71 8.71
N ALA A 39 2.28 -1.68 8.48
CA ALA A 39 2.89 -2.43 9.58
C ALA A 39 3.72 -1.52 10.49
N ALA A 40 4.49 -0.59 9.91
CA ALA A 40 5.26 0.40 10.66
C ALA A 40 4.36 1.41 11.39
N GLU A 41 3.20 1.78 10.84
CA GLU A 41 2.18 2.59 11.52
C GLU A 41 1.58 1.87 12.74
N LEU A 42 1.33 0.55 12.62
CA LEU A 42 0.69 -0.25 13.66
C LEU A 42 1.65 -0.61 14.81
N ASN A 43 2.91 -0.90 14.50
CA ASN A 43 3.93 -1.21 15.49
C ASN A 43 5.28 -0.65 15.03
N PRO A 44 5.63 0.60 15.41
CA PRO A 44 6.89 1.22 15.03
C PRO A 44 8.13 0.47 15.54
N ASP A 45 8.02 -0.16 16.72
CA ASP A 45 9.15 -0.86 17.38
C ASP A 45 9.40 -2.24 16.75
N ASP A 46 8.35 -2.94 16.31
CA ASP A 46 8.45 -4.21 15.57
C ASP A 46 7.37 -4.33 14.47
N PRO A 47 7.61 -3.74 13.28
CA PRO A 47 6.68 -3.82 12.16
C PRO A 47 6.45 -5.26 11.69
N TYR A 48 7.45 -6.14 11.84
CA TYR A 48 7.35 -7.51 11.39
C TYR A 48 6.35 -8.33 12.21
N ALA A 49 6.22 -8.04 13.52
CA ALA A 49 5.17 -8.58 14.37
C ALA A 49 3.76 -8.13 13.93
N ALA A 50 3.63 -6.95 13.33
CA ALA A 50 2.34 -6.41 12.87
C ALA A 50 1.92 -6.87 11.46
N ARG A 51 2.74 -7.62 10.72
CA ARG A 51 2.53 -7.91 9.29
C ARG A 51 1.15 -8.50 8.92
N MET A 52 0.61 -9.38 9.77
CA MET A 52 -0.71 -9.99 9.54
C MET A 52 -1.85 -9.00 9.77
N ALA A 53 -1.73 -8.15 10.80
CA ALA A 53 -2.70 -7.10 11.07
C ALA A 53 -2.65 -6.02 9.97
N ALA A 54 -1.45 -5.68 9.51
CA ALA A 54 -1.23 -4.76 8.42
C ALA A 54 -1.85 -5.26 7.11
N GLY A 55 -1.72 -6.54 6.78
CA GLY A 55 -2.40 -7.13 5.61
C GLY A 55 -3.93 -6.97 5.66
N ARG A 56 -4.54 -7.19 6.83
CA ARG A 56 -5.99 -6.96 7.03
C ARG A 56 -6.39 -5.48 6.93
N GLN A 57 -5.52 -4.58 7.38
CA GLN A 57 -5.74 -3.13 7.24
C GLN A 57 -5.54 -2.67 5.80
N PHE A 58 -4.59 -3.25 5.08
CA PHE A 58 -4.35 -2.99 3.66
C PHE A 58 -5.60 -3.29 2.84
N LEU A 59 -6.19 -4.48 2.98
CA LEU A 59 -7.42 -4.83 2.26
C LEU A 59 -8.57 -3.87 2.57
N ARG A 60 -8.79 -3.56 3.86
CA ARG A 60 -9.83 -2.60 4.26
C ARG A 60 -9.64 -1.19 3.68
N ARG A 61 -8.40 -0.69 3.67
CA ARG A 61 -8.09 0.63 3.08
C ARG A 61 -8.21 0.60 1.54
N LEU A 62 -7.85 -0.53 0.91
CA LEU A 62 -8.04 -0.72 -0.53
C LEU A 62 -9.53 -0.71 -0.89
N ASP A 63 -10.36 -1.43 -0.15
CA ASP A 63 -11.82 -1.48 -0.35
C ASP A 63 -12.42 -0.06 -0.25
N ALA A 64 -12.00 0.72 0.76
CA ALA A 64 -12.43 2.12 0.88
C ALA A 64 -12.05 3.00 -0.33
N PHE A 65 -10.91 2.75 -0.98
CA PHE A 65 -10.51 3.52 -2.17
C PHE A 65 -11.23 3.12 -3.46
N ILE A 66 -11.84 1.93 -3.52
CA ILE A 66 -12.52 1.43 -4.71
C ILE A 66 -14.06 1.51 -4.61
N GLU A 67 -14.59 1.71 -3.41
CA GLU A 67 -16.03 1.90 -3.18
C GLU A 67 -16.48 3.37 -3.23
N ASP A 68 -15.55 4.33 -3.11
CA ASP A 68 -15.75 5.78 -3.35
C ASP A 68 -15.81 6.13 -4.85
#